data_AF-A0A1V8SVM2-F1
#
_entry.id   AF-A0A1V8SVM2-F1
#
_cell.length_a   1.000
_cell.length_b   1.000
_cell.length_c   1.000
_cell.angle_alpha   90.00
_cell.angle_beta   90.00
_cell.angle_gamma   90.00
#
_symmetry.space_group_name_H-M   'P 1'
#
loop_
_entity.id
_entity.type
_entity.pdbx_description
1 polymer ?
#
loop_
_entity_poly.entity_id
_entity_poly.type
_entity_poly.pdbx_seq_one_letter_code
_entity_poly.pdbx_strand_id
1 'polypeptide(L)'
;MHSVSTLGFRKLLVGDFAEKERKEITLVDDDEDAMLAMLRHMYQLPYLPATEGETTALPHARVYVVAEKYGQVDLKAAVFERLFTGKTPWKAAWRSLTSDADDTLRVIFTQIPAEDNLLRPALAKLCAEKMGKWASDKEKLAFKRLLADTPDLAAEVLYNVAQSLNDTIKVFSCPFCQFQRIEFTRVDDFDHELGLCEFPDCNKNITSALADRRNWATYQERSDLECDMPLTARYEADESD
;
A
#
# COMPACT_ATOMS: atom_id res chain seq x y z
N MET A 1 -23.65 -27.37 -3.08
CA MET A 1 -22.47 -27.78 -3.87
C MET A 1 -21.96 -26.54 -4.61
N HIS A 2 -21.06 -25.78 -4.00
CA HIS A 2 -20.41 -24.67 -4.70
C HIS A 2 -19.27 -25.24 -5.55
N SER A 3 -19.36 -25.01 -6.86
CA SER A 3 -18.35 -25.40 -7.85
C SER A 3 -17.05 -24.64 -7.55
N VAL A 4 -16.12 -25.28 -6.86
CA VAL A 4 -14.74 -24.80 -6.71
C VAL A 4 -14.04 -25.01 -8.04
N SER A 5 -14.22 -24.08 -8.98
CA SER A 5 -13.53 -24.10 -10.26
C SER A 5 -12.34 -23.16 -10.19
N THR A 6 -11.17 -23.69 -9.83
CA THR A 6 -9.89 -23.12 -10.24
C THR A 6 -9.91 -22.96 -11.75
N LEU A 7 -9.93 -21.72 -12.23
CA LEU A 7 -10.02 -21.44 -13.66
C LEU A 7 -8.85 -22.09 -14.42
N GLY A 8 -7.69 -22.20 -13.75
CA GLY A 8 -6.51 -22.93 -14.23
C GLY A 8 -6.76 -24.42 -14.43
N PHE A 9 -7.08 -25.19 -13.38
CA PHE A 9 -7.30 -26.64 -13.54
C PHE A 9 -8.52 -26.97 -14.38
N ARG A 10 -9.57 -26.14 -14.39
CA ARG A 10 -10.71 -26.36 -15.28
C ARG A 10 -10.29 -26.25 -16.74
N LYS A 11 -9.49 -25.25 -17.11
CA LYS A 11 -8.93 -25.14 -18.46
C LYS A 11 -8.00 -26.31 -18.79
N LEU A 12 -7.22 -26.76 -17.81
CA LEU A 12 -6.23 -27.83 -18.00
C LEU A 12 -6.88 -29.22 -18.13
N LEU A 13 -7.97 -29.49 -17.40
CA LEU A 13 -8.65 -30.79 -17.38
C LEU A 13 -9.81 -30.90 -18.38
N VAL A 14 -10.39 -29.78 -18.81
CA VAL A 14 -11.58 -29.76 -19.70
C VAL A 14 -11.28 -29.08 -21.04
N GLY A 15 -10.17 -28.34 -21.15
CA GLY A 15 -9.76 -27.71 -22.41
C GLY A 15 -9.15 -28.69 -23.40
N ASP A 16 -8.82 -28.20 -24.59
CA ASP A 16 -8.20 -28.97 -25.67
C ASP A 16 -6.68 -29.08 -25.55
N PHE A 17 -6.21 -29.38 -24.34
CA PHE A 17 -4.80 -29.59 -24.04
C PHE A 17 -4.49 -31.08 -23.93
N ALA A 18 -3.24 -31.47 -24.17
CA ALA A 18 -2.80 -32.88 -24.12
C ALA A 18 -2.95 -33.48 -22.72
N GLU A 19 -2.99 -32.61 -21.70
CA GLU A 19 -3.14 -32.92 -20.29
C GLU A 19 -4.52 -33.47 -19.95
N LYS A 20 -5.55 -33.23 -20.78
CA LYS A 20 -6.92 -33.72 -20.52
C LYS A 20 -7.03 -35.24 -20.46
N GLU A 21 -6.13 -35.94 -21.16
CA GLU A 21 -6.08 -37.41 -21.19
C GLU A 21 -5.07 -37.99 -20.18
N ARG A 22 -4.28 -37.14 -19.53
CA ARG A 22 -3.27 -37.55 -18.56
C ARG A 22 -3.91 -37.75 -17.19
N LYS A 23 -3.50 -38.81 -16.49
CA LYS A 23 -3.89 -39.07 -15.09
C LYS A 23 -3.02 -38.35 -14.07
N GLU A 24 -1.95 -37.72 -14.53
CA GLU A 24 -0.94 -37.07 -13.71
C GLU A 24 -0.53 -35.74 -14.36
N ILE A 25 -0.43 -34.70 -13.53
CA ILE A 25 0.01 -33.36 -13.92
C ILE A 25 1.14 -32.98 -12.96
N THR A 26 2.29 -32.66 -13.51
CA THR A 26 3.46 -32.20 -12.74
C THR A 26 3.52 -30.67 -12.76
N LEU A 27 3.62 -30.06 -11.59
CA LEU A 27 3.77 -28.62 -11.41
C LEU A 27 5.16 -28.36 -10.84
N VAL A 28 6.07 -27.85 -11.68
CA VAL A 28 7.51 -27.77 -11.36
C VAL A 28 7.91 -26.41 -10.78
N ASP A 29 7.17 -25.36 -11.12
CA ASP A 29 7.53 -23.97 -10.79
C ASP A 29 6.77 -23.41 -9.57
N ASP A 30 5.97 -24.25 -8.91
CA ASP A 30 5.12 -23.83 -7.80
C ASP A 30 5.69 -24.28 -6.44
N ASP A 31 5.51 -23.44 -5.43
CA ASP A 31 5.87 -23.76 -4.04
C ASP A 31 4.96 -24.90 -3.53
N GLU A 32 5.58 -26.01 -3.12
CA GLU A 32 4.87 -27.24 -2.74
C GLU A 32 3.90 -27.00 -1.59
N ASP A 33 4.32 -26.24 -0.57
CA ASP A 33 3.50 -25.93 0.60
C ASP A 33 2.31 -25.03 0.23
N ALA A 34 2.53 -24.02 -0.62
CA ALA A 34 1.46 -23.15 -1.10
C ALA A 34 0.45 -23.89 -2.00
N MET A 35 0.92 -24.82 -2.83
CA MET A 35 0.07 -25.70 -3.61
C MET A 35 -0.76 -26.63 -2.74
N LEU A 36 -0.15 -27.25 -1.73
CA LEU A 36 -0.85 -28.07 -0.75
C LEU A 36 -1.90 -27.24 0.00
N ALA A 37 -1.57 -26.00 0.39
CA ALA A 37 -2.49 -25.09 1.03
C ALA A 37 -3.69 -24.74 0.14
N MET A 38 -3.47 -24.50 -1.15
CA MET A 38 -4.55 -24.30 -2.12
C MET A 38 -5.44 -25.55 -2.22
N LEU A 39 -4.84 -26.74 -2.34
CA LEU A 39 -5.61 -28.00 -2.40
C LEU A 39 -6.46 -28.18 -1.14
N ARG A 40 -5.88 -27.98 0.04
CA ARG A 40 -6.62 -28.02 1.32
C ARG A 40 -7.81 -27.08 1.30
N HIS A 41 -7.62 -25.85 0.84
CA HIS A 41 -8.70 -24.88 0.72
C HIS A 41 -9.81 -25.36 -0.23
N MET A 42 -9.46 -25.94 -1.38
CA MET A 42 -10.43 -26.49 -2.32
C MET A 42 -11.28 -27.61 -1.69
N TYR A 43 -10.70 -28.39 -0.79
CA TYR A 43 -11.39 -29.40 0.02
C TYR A 43 -12.07 -28.82 1.29
N GLN A 44 -12.22 -27.50 1.38
CA GLN A 44 -12.86 -26.78 2.49
C GLN A 44 -12.16 -26.98 3.84
N LEU A 45 -10.87 -27.28 3.82
CA LEU A 45 -10.02 -27.34 5.00
C LEU A 45 -9.30 -25.99 5.20
N PRO A 46 -8.85 -25.68 6.42
CA PRO A 46 -7.92 -24.58 6.65
C PRO A 46 -6.69 -24.72 5.74
N TYR A 47 -6.43 -23.68 4.93
CA TYR A 47 -5.38 -23.70 3.92
C TYR A 47 -3.99 -23.85 4.55
N LEU A 48 -3.76 -23.22 5.71
CA LEU A 48 -2.62 -23.51 6.57
C LEU A 48 -3.07 -24.18 7.88
N PRO A 49 -2.23 -25.08 8.44
CA PRO A 49 -2.40 -25.57 9.81
C PRO A 49 -2.47 -24.40 10.80
N ALA A 50 -3.18 -24.58 11.92
CA ALA A 50 -3.23 -23.57 12.98
C ALA A 50 -1.82 -23.21 13.50
N THR A 51 -0.89 -24.16 13.50
CA THR A 51 0.48 -23.99 13.97
C THR A 51 1.41 -23.23 13.01
N GLU A 52 1.10 -23.18 11.71
CA GLU A 52 2.01 -22.70 10.65
C GLU A 52 1.51 -21.43 9.93
N GLY A 53 0.45 -20.80 10.43
CA GLY A 53 -0.13 -19.57 9.85
C GLY A 53 -0.54 -18.57 10.91
N GLU A 54 0.16 -18.57 12.04
CA GLU A 54 -0.14 -17.69 13.17
C GLU A 54 0.97 -16.71 13.49
N THR A 55 2.21 -16.86 13.00
CA THR A 55 3.33 -15.98 13.43
C THR A 55 4.10 -15.31 12.31
N THR A 56 4.01 -15.82 11.08
CA THR A 56 4.73 -15.34 9.90
C THR A 56 3.76 -15.08 8.74
N ALA A 57 4.07 -14.13 7.86
CA ALA A 57 3.26 -13.86 6.68
C ALA A 57 3.82 -14.42 5.39
N LEU A 58 5.11 -14.78 5.33
CA LEU A 58 5.66 -15.33 4.09
C LEU A 58 4.87 -16.56 3.59
N PRO A 59 4.43 -17.52 4.45
CA PRO A 59 3.57 -18.61 4.01
C PRO A 59 2.25 -18.12 3.41
N HIS A 60 1.63 -17.10 4.03
CA HIS A 60 0.40 -16.49 3.52
C HIS A 60 0.60 -15.83 2.15
N ALA A 61 1.70 -15.10 1.95
CA ALA A 61 2.02 -14.49 0.67
C ALA A 61 2.24 -15.51 -0.44
N ARG A 62 2.95 -16.62 -0.16
CA ARG A 62 3.12 -17.71 -1.13
C ARG A 62 1.79 -18.36 -1.53
N VAL A 63 0.89 -18.57 -0.56
CA VAL A 63 -0.48 -19.03 -0.86
C VAL A 63 -1.22 -18.02 -1.73
N TYR A 64 -1.07 -16.72 -1.48
CA TYR A 64 -1.69 -15.68 -2.30
C TYR A 64 -1.19 -15.70 -3.75
N VAL A 65 0.11 -15.92 -3.97
CA VAL A 65 0.70 -16.08 -5.32
C VAL A 65 0.08 -17.25 -6.07
N VAL A 66 0.02 -18.42 -5.43
CA VAL A 66 -0.62 -19.59 -6.04
C VAL A 66 -2.10 -19.31 -6.29
N ALA A 67 -2.81 -18.70 -5.35
CA ALA A 67 -4.20 -18.35 -5.52
C ALA A 67 -4.43 -17.40 -6.72
N GLU A 68 -3.56 -16.42 -6.92
CA GLU A 68 -3.57 -15.54 -8.09
C GLU A 68 -3.33 -16.32 -9.38
N LYS A 69 -2.26 -17.11 -9.44
CA LYS A 69 -1.87 -17.91 -10.62
C LYS A 69 -2.99 -18.84 -11.10
N TYR A 70 -3.73 -19.45 -10.17
CA TYR A 70 -4.80 -20.41 -10.50
C TYR A 70 -6.21 -19.82 -10.48
N GLY A 71 -6.35 -18.51 -10.23
CA GLY A 71 -7.63 -17.80 -10.19
C GLY A 71 -8.54 -18.24 -9.04
N GLN A 72 -7.99 -18.48 -7.86
CA GLN A 72 -8.72 -18.79 -6.62
C GLN A 72 -9.05 -17.51 -5.84
N VAL A 73 -10.08 -16.81 -6.29
CA VAL A 73 -10.54 -15.55 -5.68
C VAL A 73 -10.91 -15.74 -4.19
N ASP A 74 -11.58 -16.83 -3.85
CA ASP A 74 -12.00 -17.12 -2.47
C ASP A 74 -10.79 -17.33 -1.54
N LEU A 75 -9.72 -17.95 -2.05
CA LEU A 75 -8.47 -18.15 -1.30
C LEU A 75 -7.71 -16.84 -1.13
N LYS A 76 -7.66 -15.98 -2.16
CA LYS A 76 -7.09 -14.62 -2.03
C LYS A 76 -7.78 -13.84 -0.92
N ALA A 77 -9.12 -13.87 -0.88
CA ALA A 77 -9.91 -13.23 0.16
C ALA A 77 -9.62 -13.84 1.55
N ALA A 78 -9.55 -15.17 1.66
CA ALA A 78 -9.24 -15.84 2.92
C ALA A 78 -7.84 -15.47 3.46
N VAL A 79 -6.84 -15.36 2.58
CA VAL A 79 -5.50 -14.91 2.95
C VAL A 79 -5.52 -13.45 3.41
N PHE A 80 -6.19 -12.57 2.67
CA PHE A 80 -6.31 -11.16 3.01
C PHE A 80 -6.95 -10.95 4.38
N GLU A 81 -8.10 -11.59 4.64
CA GLU A 81 -8.77 -11.55 5.94
C GLU A 81 -7.83 -12.01 7.06
N ARG A 82 -7.12 -13.12 6.85
CA ARG A 82 -6.20 -13.63 7.88
C ARG A 82 -5.04 -12.68 8.17
N LEU A 83 -4.53 -11.95 7.19
CA LEU A 83 -3.46 -10.97 7.38
C LEU A 83 -3.94 -9.64 8.00
N PHE A 84 -5.15 -9.17 7.66
CA PHE A 84 -5.59 -7.82 8.00
C PHE A 84 -6.74 -7.72 9.01
N THR A 85 -7.61 -8.73 9.10
CA THR A 85 -8.80 -8.71 9.99
C THR A 85 -8.69 -9.68 11.16
N GLY A 86 -7.82 -10.69 11.07
CA GLY A 86 -7.58 -11.67 12.13
C GLY A 86 -6.90 -11.11 13.40
N LYS A 87 -6.90 -11.92 14.47
CA LYS A 87 -6.05 -11.76 15.67
C LYS A 87 -4.58 -12.10 15.39
N THR A 88 -4.17 -12.09 14.13
CA THR A 88 -2.82 -12.50 13.76
C THR A 88 -1.81 -11.45 14.24
N PRO A 89 -0.63 -11.87 14.67
CA PRO A 89 0.50 -11.01 15.01
C PRO A 89 0.96 -10.15 13.85
N TRP A 90 0.43 -10.30 12.63
CA TRP A 90 0.89 -9.56 11.47
C TRP A 90 0.84 -8.05 11.66
N LYS A 91 -0.24 -7.49 12.22
CA LYS A 91 -0.28 -6.06 12.61
C LYS A 91 0.81 -5.68 13.62
N ALA A 92 1.26 -6.60 14.46
CA ALA A 92 2.37 -6.41 15.38
C ALA A 92 3.74 -6.63 14.70
N ALA A 93 3.82 -7.50 13.70
CA ALA A 93 5.02 -7.74 12.89
C ALA A 93 5.45 -6.43 12.19
N TRP A 94 4.50 -5.61 11.74
CA TRP A 94 4.77 -4.28 11.17
C TRP A 94 5.19 -3.19 12.17
N ARG A 95 5.38 -3.53 13.45
CA ARG A 95 6.06 -2.60 14.39
C ARG A 95 7.54 -2.44 14.03
N SER A 96 8.14 -3.45 13.41
CA SER A 96 9.52 -3.44 12.93
C SER A 96 9.59 -4.05 11.53
N LEU A 97 10.63 -3.74 10.75
CA LEU A 97 10.84 -4.43 9.47
C LEU A 97 11.64 -5.71 9.72
N THR A 98 10.94 -6.82 9.95
CA THR A 98 11.54 -8.16 10.11
C THR A 98 11.95 -8.73 8.74
N SER A 99 12.81 -9.77 8.74
CA SER A 99 13.14 -10.49 7.50
C SER A 99 11.90 -11.11 6.85
N ASP A 100 10.98 -11.64 7.65
CA ASP A 100 9.70 -12.19 7.16
C ASP A 100 8.87 -11.11 6.45
N ALA A 101 8.85 -9.86 6.95
CA ALA A 101 8.17 -8.76 6.30
C ALA A 101 8.84 -8.32 5.00
N ASP A 102 10.18 -8.26 4.97
CA ASP A 102 10.96 -7.96 3.78
C ASP A 102 10.71 -9.00 2.67
N ASP A 103 10.85 -10.30 2.99
CA ASP A 103 10.63 -11.40 2.06
C ASP A 103 9.18 -11.43 1.55
N THR A 104 8.21 -11.18 2.43
CA THR A 104 6.78 -11.11 2.07
C THR A 104 6.52 -10.01 1.04
N LEU A 105 7.05 -8.80 1.29
CA LEU A 105 6.91 -7.67 0.36
C LEU A 105 7.55 -7.99 -0.99
N ARG A 106 8.76 -8.56 -1.00
CA ARG A 106 9.43 -8.95 -2.24
C ARG A 106 8.61 -9.96 -3.03
N VAL A 107 8.15 -11.03 -2.38
CA VAL A 107 7.34 -12.07 -3.02
C VAL A 107 6.09 -11.47 -3.65
N ILE A 108 5.32 -10.65 -2.92
CA ILE A 108 4.09 -10.08 -3.43
C ILE A 108 4.35 -9.14 -4.61
N PHE A 109 5.27 -8.18 -4.46
CA PHE A 109 5.49 -7.18 -5.49
C PHE A 109 6.29 -7.69 -6.71
N THR A 110 6.91 -8.86 -6.60
CA THR A 110 7.59 -9.52 -7.73
C THR A 110 6.69 -10.49 -8.48
N GLN A 111 5.80 -11.21 -7.78
CA GLN A 111 5.06 -12.34 -8.37
C GLN A 111 3.57 -12.05 -8.59
N ILE A 112 3.01 -11.04 -7.94
CA ILE A 112 1.62 -10.62 -8.15
C ILE A 112 1.57 -9.51 -9.19
N PRO A 113 0.69 -9.58 -10.21
CA PRO A 113 0.52 -8.53 -11.20
C PRO A 113 0.14 -7.17 -10.59
N ALA A 114 0.47 -6.08 -11.27
CA ALA A 114 0.17 -4.72 -10.83
C ALA A 114 -1.35 -4.42 -10.79
N GLU A 115 -2.16 -5.22 -11.49
CA GLU A 115 -3.61 -5.14 -11.50
C GLU A 115 -4.27 -5.69 -10.22
N ASP A 116 -3.49 -6.32 -9.33
CA ASP A 116 -4.02 -6.75 -8.03
C ASP A 116 -4.53 -5.55 -7.22
N ASN A 117 -5.82 -5.59 -6.92
CA ASN A 117 -6.54 -4.50 -6.28
C ASN A 117 -6.83 -4.78 -4.79
N LEU A 118 -6.23 -5.83 -4.21
CA LEU A 118 -6.55 -6.29 -2.88
C LEU A 118 -5.33 -6.27 -1.96
N LEU A 119 -4.32 -7.10 -2.20
CA LEU A 119 -3.20 -7.28 -1.28
C LEU A 119 -2.07 -6.26 -1.52
N ARG A 120 -1.68 -6.03 -2.78
CA ARG A 120 -0.65 -5.03 -3.13
C ARG A 120 -0.96 -3.64 -2.58
N PRO A 121 -2.12 -3.01 -2.88
CA PRO A 121 -2.42 -1.67 -2.40
C PRO A 121 -2.55 -1.61 -0.87
N ALA A 122 -3.06 -2.67 -0.22
CA ALA A 122 -3.16 -2.73 1.23
C ALA A 122 -1.78 -2.76 1.91
N LEU A 123 -0.83 -3.51 1.35
CA LEU A 123 0.55 -3.56 1.84
C LEU A 123 1.28 -2.24 1.59
N ALA A 124 1.17 -1.64 0.40
CA ALA A 124 1.80 -0.36 0.10
C ALA A 124 1.29 0.75 1.03
N LYS A 125 -0.02 0.82 1.25
CA LYS A 125 -0.62 1.75 2.22
C LYS A 125 -0.09 1.52 3.64
N LEU A 126 -0.02 0.26 4.06
CA LEU A 126 0.53 -0.08 5.37
C LEU A 126 2.00 0.34 5.51
N CYS A 127 2.82 0.15 4.48
CA CYS A 127 4.21 0.63 4.46
C CYS A 127 4.29 2.15 4.59
N ALA A 128 3.48 2.90 3.83
CA ALA A 128 3.42 4.36 3.92
C ALA A 128 3.03 4.85 5.33
N GLU A 129 2.07 4.19 5.98
CA GLU A 129 1.64 4.55 7.34
C GLU A 129 2.69 4.25 8.43
N LYS A 130 3.57 3.28 8.19
CA LYS A 130 4.53 2.78 9.19
C LYS A 130 5.96 3.27 8.97
N MET A 131 6.34 3.69 7.77
CA MET A 131 7.72 4.10 7.49
C MET A 131 8.22 5.24 8.38
N GLY A 132 7.33 6.16 8.81
CA GLY A 132 7.67 7.22 9.76
C GLY A 132 7.79 6.76 11.22
N LYS A 133 7.38 5.52 11.55
CA LYS A 133 7.34 4.96 12.90
C LYS A 133 8.45 3.95 13.17
N TRP A 134 9.21 3.54 12.16
CA TRP A 134 10.36 2.65 12.39
C TRP A 134 11.48 3.41 13.11
N ALA A 135 11.81 2.89 14.29
CA ALA A 135 12.56 3.60 15.31
C ALA A 135 14.07 3.61 15.05
N SER A 136 14.61 2.58 14.37
CA SER A 136 16.05 2.44 14.16
C SER A 136 16.50 2.83 12.75
N ASP A 137 17.70 3.41 12.64
CA ASP A 137 18.34 3.70 11.35
C ASP A 137 18.60 2.43 10.53
N LYS A 138 18.77 1.29 11.21
CA LYS A 138 18.89 -0.03 10.57
C LYS A 138 17.62 -0.41 9.81
N GLU A 139 16.44 -0.22 10.40
CA GLU A 139 15.16 -0.51 9.74
C GLU A 139 14.91 0.44 8.57
N LYS A 140 15.22 1.73 8.73
CA LYS A 140 15.13 2.71 7.64
C LYS A 140 16.06 2.35 6.47
N LEU A 141 17.28 1.92 6.77
CA LEU A 141 18.24 1.48 5.75
C LEU A 141 17.78 0.19 5.06
N ALA A 142 17.24 -0.78 5.82
CA ALA A 142 16.68 -2.00 5.27
C ALA A 142 15.50 -1.70 4.35
N PHE A 143 14.57 -0.84 4.77
CA PHE A 143 13.45 -0.44 3.92
C PHE A 143 13.91 0.31 2.67
N LYS A 144 14.90 1.20 2.79
CA LYS A 144 15.46 1.90 1.62
C LYS A 144 16.03 0.92 0.59
N ARG A 145 16.70 -0.14 1.04
CA ARG A 145 17.18 -1.22 0.15
C ARG A 145 16.01 -1.98 -0.48
N LEU A 146 15.00 -2.33 0.32
CA LEU A 146 13.80 -3.00 -0.17
C LEU A 146 13.11 -2.20 -1.29
N LEU A 147 12.94 -0.88 -1.11
CA LEU A 147 12.37 0.00 -2.13
C LEU A 147 13.26 0.10 -3.38
N ALA A 148 14.58 0.14 -3.20
CA ALA A 148 15.52 0.17 -4.33
C ALA A 148 15.46 -1.12 -5.16
N ASP A 149 15.31 -2.26 -4.50
CA ASP A 149 15.24 -3.58 -5.15
C ASP A 149 13.84 -3.91 -5.70
N THR A 150 12.81 -3.19 -5.24
CA THR A 150 11.40 -3.45 -5.58
C THR A 150 10.73 -2.15 -6.07
N PRO A 151 11.00 -1.70 -7.32
CA PRO A 151 10.54 -0.41 -7.82
C PRO A 151 9.02 -0.21 -7.78
N ASP A 152 8.26 -1.27 -8.04
CA ASP A 152 6.80 -1.22 -7.98
C ASP A 152 6.29 -0.89 -6.57
N LEU A 153 6.87 -1.53 -5.55
CA LEU A 153 6.56 -1.20 -4.15
C LEU A 153 6.92 0.26 -3.87
N ALA A 154 8.08 0.73 -4.34
CA ALA A 154 8.49 2.11 -4.15
C ALA A 154 7.49 3.09 -4.77
N ALA A 155 7.03 2.83 -6.00
CA ALA A 155 6.04 3.65 -6.68
C ALA A 155 4.71 3.70 -5.91
N GLU A 156 4.19 2.54 -5.50
CA GLU A 156 2.92 2.47 -4.76
C GLU A 156 3.03 3.11 -3.36
N VAL A 157 4.14 2.95 -2.66
CA VAL A 157 4.39 3.59 -1.35
C VAL A 157 4.48 5.10 -1.51
N LEU A 158 5.26 5.60 -2.47
CA LEU A 158 5.40 7.04 -2.74
C LEU A 158 4.05 7.66 -3.13
N TYR A 159 3.25 6.97 -3.93
CA TYR A 159 1.88 7.38 -4.23
C TYR A 159 1.03 7.52 -2.96
N ASN A 160 1.04 6.52 -2.07
CA ASN A 160 0.29 6.57 -0.81
C ASN A 160 0.79 7.68 0.13
N VAL A 161 2.11 7.93 0.18
CA VAL A 161 2.69 9.05 0.93
C VAL A 161 2.23 10.37 0.33
N ALA A 162 2.29 10.55 -0.99
CA ALA A 162 1.84 11.75 -1.67
C ALA A 162 0.35 12.03 -1.45
N GLN A 163 -0.51 11.01 -1.51
CA GLN A 163 -1.94 11.14 -1.18
C GLN A 163 -2.13 11.56 0.29
N SER A 164 -1.39 10.92 1.21
CA SER A 164 -1.44 11.28 2.63
C SER A 164 -0.98 12.73 2.87
N LEU A 165 0.04 13.19 2.14
CA LEU A 165 0.52 14.56 2.18
C LEU A 165 -0.52 15.54 1.61
N ASN A 166 -1.14 15.23 0.48
CA ASN A 166 -2.21 16.03 -0.10
C ASN A 166 -3.43 16.16 0.82
N ASP A 167 -3.75 15.11 1.59
CA ASP A 167 -4.79 15.15 2.61
C ASP A 167 -4.42 16.05 3.80
N THR A 168 -3.12 16.12 4.13
CA THR A 168 -2.58 16.98 5.20
C THR A 168 -2.35 18.42 4.77
N ILE A 169 -2.11 18.67 3.48
CA ILE A 169 -1.93 20.02 2.95
C ILE A 169 -3.30 20.67 2.80
N LYS A 170 -3.59 21.62 3.69
CA LYS A 170 -4.82 22.40 3.64
C LYS A 170 -4.50 23.78 3.09
N VAL A 171 -5.34 24.24 2.17
CA VAL A 171 -5.26 25.59 1.63
C VAL A 171 -6.36 26.41 2.30
N PHE A 172 -5.96 27.37 3.13
CA PHE A 172 -6.86 28.39 3.63
C PHE A 172 -6.99 29.50 2.59
N SER A 173 -8.20 30.04 2.44
CA SER A 173 -8.41 31.29 1.72
C SER A 173 -9.02 32.33 2.61
N CYS A 174 -8.36 33.49 2.66
CA CYS A 174 -8.90 34.64 3.35
C CYS A 174 -10.23 35.06 2.70
N PRO A 175 -11.35 35.12 3.45
CA PRO A 175 -12.64 35.50 2.88
C PRO A 175 -12.70 36.98 2.46
N PHE A 176 -11.73 37.79 2.89
CA PHE A 176 -11.69 39.23 2.64
C PHE A 176 -10.86 39.63 1.42
N CYS A 177 -9.75 38.95 1.16
CA CYS A 177 -8.84 39.29 0.06
C CYS A 177 -8.50 38.11 -0.86
N GLN A 178 -9.05 36.92 -0.60
CA GLN A 178 -8.79 35.67 -1.34
C GLN A 178 -7.33 35.20 -1.34
N PHE A 179 -6.46 35.84 -0.55
CA PHE A 179 -5.09 35.35 -0.36
C PHE A 179 -5.11 33.92 0.14
N GLN A 180 -4.32 33.07 -0.53
CA GLN A 180 -4.21 31.66 -0.23
C GLN A 180 -2.99 31.40 0.63
N ARG A 181 -3.20 30.63 1.69
CA ARG A 181 -2.15 30.19 2.60
C ARG A 181 -2.13 28.67 2.60
N ILE A 182 -0.98 28.11 2.24
CA ILE A 182 -0.75 26.65 2.24
C ILE A 182 -0.20 26.28 3.61
N GLU A 183 -0.82 25.30 4.25
CA GLU A 183 -0.39 24.83 5.57
C GLU A 183 -0.24 23.31 5.60
N PHE A 184 0.79 22.85 6.31
CA PHE A 184 1.23 21.45 6.35
C PHE A 184 0.67 20.67 7.56
N THR A 185 -0.28 21.23 8.31
CA THR A 185 -0.77 20.67 9.59
C THR A 185 -2.29 20.45 9.60
N ARG A 186 -2.75 19.62 10.55
CA ARG A 186 -4.18 19.45 10.81
C ARG A 186 -4.77 20.78 11.31
N VAL A 187 -5.99 21.11 10.85
CA VAL A 187 -6.79 22.29 11.28
C VAL A 187 -6.90 22.44 12.80
N ASP A 188 -6.67 21.35 13.54
CA ASP A 188 -6.78 21.34 15.01
C ASP A 188 -5.44 21.65 15.73
N ASP A 189 -4.29 21.70 15.04
CA ASP A 189 -2.95 21.95 15.62
C ASP A 189 -2.51 23.42 15.54
N PHE A 190 -3.39 24.34 15.16
CA PHE A 190 -3.05 25.75 14.98
C PHE A 190 -2.93 26.48 16.32
N ASP A 191 -1.77 27.10 16.55
CA ASP A 191 -1.62 28.12 17.59
C ASP A 191 -2.12 29.45 17.01
N HIS A 192 -3.26 29.93 17.50
CA HIS A 192 -4.05 31.02 16.91
C HIS A 192 -3.49 32.42 17.22
N GLU A 193 -2.22 32.52 17.62
CA GLU A 193 -1.70 33.71 18.30
C GLU A 193 -1.66 34.98 17.43
N LEU A 194 -1.72 34.87 16.10
CA LEU A 194 -1.84 36.03 15.20
C LEU A 194 -2.97 35.81 14.19
N GLY A 195 -4.18 36.11 14.62
CA GLY A 195 -5.38 36.05 13.79
C GLY A 195 -5.52 37.15 12.75
N LEU A 196 -4.45 37.67 12.15
CA LEU A 196 -4.50 38.68 11.09
C LEU A 196 -4.09 38.08 9.75
N CYS A 197 -4.76 38.50 8.67
CA CYS A 197 -4.36 38.13 7.32
C CYS A 197 -3.02 38.79 6.96
N GLU A 198 -2.02 37.97 6.62
CA GLU A 198 -0.64 38.36 6.30
C GLU A 198 -0.49 39.00 4.91
N PHE A 199 -1.54 38.99 4.08
CA PHE A 199 -1.50 39.64 2.77
C PHE A 199 -1.34 41.16 2.94
N PRO A 200 -0.36 41.79 2.25
CA PRO A 200 -0.23 43.24 2.22
C PRO A 200 -1.60 43.87 1.92
N ASP A 201 -1.97 44.89 2.70
CA ASP A 201 -3.25 45.63 2.59
C ASP A 201 -4.54 44.93 3.05
N CYS A 202 -4.52 43.63 3.41
CA CYS A 202 -5.71 43.01 4.00
C CYS A 202 -5.83 43.34 5.49
N ASN A 203 -4.84 42.93 6.29
CA ASN A 203 -4.74 43.13 7.74
C ASN A 203 -6.06 42.89 8.52
N LYS A 204 -6.94 42.02 8.01
CA LYS A 204 -8.23 41.71 8.63
C LYS A 204 -8.05 40.62 9.65
N ASN A 205 -8.82 40.71 10.73
CA ASN A 205 -8.90 39.62 11.69
C ASN A 205 -9.57 38.41 11.02
N ILE A 206 -8.83 37.32 10.91
CA ILE A 206 -9.22 36.03 10.34
C ILE A 206 -9.33 34.94 11.41
N THR A 207 -9.21 35.24 12.71
CA THR A 207 -9.29 34.23 13.79
C THR A 207 -10.56 33.38 13.68
N SER A 208 -11.71 34.01 13.48
CA SER A 208 -12.99 33.32 13.30
C SER A 208 -13.10 32.59 11.96
N ALA A 209 -12.43 33.08 10.92
CA ALA A 209 -12.39 32.45 9.60
C ALA A 209 -11.49 31.22 9.57
N LEU A 210 -10.37 31.24 10.31
CA LEU A 210 -9.46 30.09 10.49
C LEU A 210 -10.15 28.96 11.25
N ALA A 211 -11.01 29.29 12.22
CA ALA A 211 -11.81 28.30 12.94
C ALA A 211 -12.96 27.68 12.13
N ASP A 212 -13.37 28.29 11.01
CA ASP A 212 -14.44 27.77 10.15
C ASP A 212 -13.86 26.81 9.09
N ARG A 213 -14.16 25.52 9.24
CA ARG A 213 -13.70 24.44 8.33
C ARG A 213 -14.10 24.65 6.87
N ARG A 214 -15.12 25.45 6.56
CA ARG A 214 -15.54 25.73 5.18
C ARG A 214 -14.56 26.63 4.41
N ASN A 215 -13.68 27.35 5.11
CA ASN A 215 -12.66 28.19 4.49
C ASN A 215 -11.37 27.44 4.15
N TRP A 216 -11.33 26.15 4.45
CA TRP A 216 -10.23 25.25 4.19
C TRP A 216 -10.64 24.26 3.09
N ALA A 217 -9.79 24.11 2.09
CA ALA A 217 -9.92 23.07 1.08
C ALA A 217 -8.70 22.15 1.16
N THR A 218 -8.82 20.90 0.72
CA THR A 218 -7.62 20.13 0.34
C THR A 218 -6.97 20.77 -0.88
N TYR A 219 -5.68 20.51 -1.08
CA TYR A 219 -5.00 20.95 -2.30
C TYR A 219 -5.70 20.45 -3.58
N GLN A 220 -6.15 19.18 -3.58
CA GLN A 220 -6.87 18.56 -4.72
C GLN A 220 -8.24 19.19 -5.00
N GLU A 221 -8.99 19.62 -3.98
CA GLU A 221 -10.30 20.27 -4.16
C GLU A 221 -10.20 21.62 -4.90
N ARG A 222 -8.99 22.17 -5.05
CA ARG A 222 -8.75 23.43 -5.76
C ARG A 222 -7.86 23.30 -7.00
N SER A 223 -7.18 22.18 -7.19
CA SER A 223 -6.25 21.98 -8.29
C SER A 223 -6.95 21.36 -9.52
N ASP A 224 -7.67 22.19 -10.28
CA ASP A 224 -7.74 22.02 -11.75
C ASP A 224 -6.43 22.51 -12.43
N LEU A 225 -5.40 22.80 -11.63
CA LEU A 225 -4.07 23.25 -12.05
C LEU A 225 -3.08 22.10 -11.84
N GLU A 226 -2.31 21.81 -12.89
CA GLU A 226 -1.23 20.84 -12.91
C GLU A 226 -0.34 20.98 -11.66
N CYS A 227 -0.03 19.85 -11.03
CA CYS A 227 0.93 19.78 -9.94
C CYS A 227 2.32 20.13 -10.48
N ASP A 228 2.64 21.42 -10.55
CA ASP A 228 4.02 21.88 -10.68
C ASP A 228 4.71 21.63 -9.35
N MET A 229 5.14 20.38 -9.15
CA MET A 229 6.25 20.15 -8.23
C MET A 229 7.39 21.09 -8.70
N PRO A 230 8.05 21.82 -7.78
CA PRO A 230 9.21 22.59 -8.17
C PRO A 230 10.21 21.60 -8.79
N LEU A 231 10.43 21.74 -10.11
CA LEU A 231 11.52 21.07 -10.80
C LEU A 231 12.75 21.34 -9.94
N THR A 232 13.25 20.28 -9.28
CA THR A 232 14.47 20.35 -8.51
C THR A 232 15.50 21.05 -9.37
N ALA A 233 15.94 22.22 -8.91
CA ALA A 233 17.00 22.98 -9.55
C ALA A 233 18.11 21.98 -9.87
N ARG A 234 18.36 21.80 -11.18
CA ARG A 234 19.59 21.18 -11.63
C ARG A 234 20.69 21.98 -10.96
N TYR A 235 21.43 21.33 -10.06
CA TYR A 235 22.74 21.82 -9.67
C TYR A 235 23.57 21.85 -10.95
N GLU A 236 23.57 23.02 -11.61
CA GLU A 236 24.59 23.37 -12.58
C GLU A 236 25.90 23.43 -11.77
N ALA A 237 26.73 22.42 -11.99
CA ALA A 237 28.11 22.44 -11.58
C ALA A 237 28.83 23.48 -12.46
N ASP A 238 28.76 24.75 -12.02
CA ASP A 238 29.73 25.78 -12.37
C ASP A 238 30.64 25.97 -11.16
N GLU A 239 31.69 25.15 -11.09
CA GLU A 239 32.98 25.58 -10.57
C GLU A 239 34.02 25.29 -11.65
N SER A 240 34.18 26.27 -12.53
CA SER A 240 35.41 26.50 -13.26
C SER A 240 36.37 27.27 -12.35
N ASP A 241 37.44 26.61 -11.92
CA ASP A 241 38.84 27.06 -12.00
C ASP A 241 39.80 25.90 -11.72
#